data_AF-A0A366L376-F1
#
_entry.id   AF-A0A366L376-F1
#
_cell.length_a   1.000
_cell.length_b   1.000
_cell.length_c   1.000
_cell.angle_alpha   90.00
_cell.angle_beta   90.00
_cell.angle_gamma   90.00
#
_symmetry.space_group_name_H-M   'P 1'
#
loop_
_entity.id
_entity.type
_entity.pdbx_description
1 polymer ?
#
loop_
_entity_poly.entity_id
_entity_poly.type
_entity_poly.pdbx_seq_one_letter_code
_entity_poly.pdbx_strand_id
1 'polypeptide(L)' 'MEKTQTIISEDLQKFIDKFEPNKFKLMAKGIEIRGVSDIHRAVVMAKDLIARLELNLTVSHNAEMLSYRGFEVNNLA' A
#
# COMPACT_ATOMS: atom_id res chain seq x y z
N MET A 1 -26.36 -1.11 9.23
CA MET A 1 -25.15 -0.85 8.42
C MET A 1 -23.97 -1.39 9.20
N GLU A 2 -23.47 -2.57 8.83
CA GLU A 2 -22.29 -3.14 9.48
C GLU A 2 -21.09 -2.25 9.15
N LYS A 3 -20.56 -1.56 10.17
CA LYS A 3 -19.26 -0.91 10.06
C LYS A 3 -18.23 -2.04 10.03
N THR A 4 -17.84 -2.47 8.85
CA THR A 4 -16.68 -3.35 8.70
C THR A 4 -15.49 -2.60 9.28
N GLN A 5 -15.10 -2.93 10.50
CA GLN A 5 -13.88 -2.41 11.09
C GLN A 5 -12.74 -3.00 10.26
N THR A 6 -12.18 -2.21 9.35
CA THR A 6 -10.99 -2.59 8.59
C THR A 6 -9.85 -2.71 9.58
N ILE A 7 -9.54 -3.94 9.99
CA ILE A 7 -8.40 -4.23 10.86
C ILE A 7 -7.14 -4.06 10.01
N ILE A 8 -6.32 -3.06 10.36
CA ILE A 8 -4.99 -2.88 9.80
C ILE A 8 -4.08 -3.90 10.49
N SER A 9 -3.36 -4.71 9.71
CA SER A 9 -2.37 -5.64 10.26
C SER A 9 -1.16 -4.87 10.82
N GLU A 10 -0.40 -5.49 11.72
CA GLU A 10 0.81 -4.89 12.27
C GLU A 10 1.84 -4.56 11.17
N ASP A 11 2.01 -5.46 10.20
CA ASP A 11 2.91 -5.26 9.05
C ASP A 11 2.45 -4.08 8.18
N LEU A 12 1.14 -3.96 7.92
CA LEU A 12 0.59 -2.85 7.14
C LEU A 12 0.75 -1.52 7.87
N GLN A 13 0.54 -1.50 9.19
CA GLN A 13 0.76 -0.31 10.01
C GLN A 13 2.24 0.09 9.99
N LYS A 14 3.16 -0.87 10.20
CA LYS A 14 4.61 -0.64 10.13
C LYS A 14 5.04 -0.14 8.75
N PHE A 15 4.44 -0.65 7.68
CA PHE A 15 4.66 -0.12 6.34
C PHE A 15 4.22 1.34 6.22
N ILE A 16 3.00 1.69 6.66
CA ILE A 16 2.49 3.07 6.62
C ILE A 16 3.43 4.01 7.39
N ASP A 17 3.86 3.62 8.58
CA ASP A 17 4.72 4.43 9.45
C ASP A 17 6.12 4.66 8.86
N LYS A 18 6.62 3.75 8.02
CA LYS A 18 7.97 3.83 7.43
C LYS A 18 7.98 4.36 6.00
N PHE A 19 6.92 4.10 5.24
CA PHE A 19 6.76 4.58 3.88
C PHE A 19 6.20 6.00 3.83
N GLU A 20 5.45 6.41 4.87
CA GLU A 20 4.84 7.73 5.05
C GLU A 20 4.07 8.21 3.79
N PRO A 21 3.08 7.44 3.30
CA PRO A 21 2.33 7.83 2.10
C PRO A 21 1.50 9.10 2.34
N ASN A 22 1.71 10.14 1.55
CA ASN A 22 0.98 11.41 1.64
C ASN A 22 -0.55 11.27 1.54
N LYS A 23 -1.03 10.32 0.72
CA LYS A 23 -2.47 10.06 0.52
C LYS A 23 -2.71 8.60 0.22
N PHE A 24 -3.52 7.96 1.05
CA PHE A 24 -3.94 6.57 0.84
C PHE A 24 -5.40 6.36 1.25
N LYS A 25 -5.99 5.28 0.74
CA LYS A 25 -7.31 4.77 1.12
C LYS A 25 -7.15 3.41 1.79
N LEU A 26 -7.83 3.20 2.90
CA LEU A 26 -7.94 1.87 3.53
C LEU A 26 -8.86 0.98 2.67
N MET A 27 -8.40 -0.24 2.43
CA MET A 27 -9.09 -1.27 1.66
C MET A 27 -9.26 -2.52 2.53
N ALA A 28 -10.16 -3.43 2.13
CA ALA A 28 -10.42 -4.65 2.91
C ALA A 28 -9.17 -5.55 3.07
N LYS A 29 -8.22 -5.50 2.12
CA LYS A 29 -7.00 -6.32 2.11
C LYS A 29 -5.71 -5.52 2.35
N GLY A 30 -5.78 -4.20 2.53
CA GLY A 30 -4.58 -3.37 2.47
C GLY A 30 -4.85 -1.88 2.38
N ILE A 31 -3.96 -1.16 1.71
CA ILE A 31 -4.11 0.24 1.35
C ILE A 31 -3.92 0.47 -0.14
N GLU A 32 -4.58 1.50 -0.65
CA GLU A 32 -4.35 2.04 -1.99
C GLU A 32 -3.71 3.42 -1.86
N ILE A 33 -2.46 3.56 -2.30
CA ILE A 33 -1.71 4.82 -2.32
C ILE A 33 -2.06 5.54 -3.63
N ARG A 34 -2.32 6.86 -3.57
CA ARG A 34 -2.89 7.63 -4.68
C ARG A 34 -2.12 8.92 -4.96
N GLY A 35 -2.08 9.32 -6.23
CA GLY A 35 -1.55 10.63 -6.64
C GLY A 35 -0.03 10.76 -6.49
N VAL A 36 0.70 9.66 -6.71
CA VAL A 36 2.15 9.62 -6.53
C VAL A 36 2.86 10.25 -7.71
N SER A 37 3.74 11.23 -7.48
CA SER A 37 4.40 11.97 -8.58
C SER A 37 5.25 11.08 -9.49
N ASP A 38 5.99 10.13 -8.91
CA ASP A 38 6.79 9.13 -9.64
C ASP A 38 6.39 7.73 -9.17
N ILE A 39 5.43 7.13 -9.87
CA ILE A 39 4.85 5.84 -9.50
C ILE A 39 5.86 4.70 -9.62
N HIS A 40 6.72 4.71 -10.63
CA HIS A 40 7.70 3.64 -10.84
C HIS A 40 8.70 3.61 -9.70
N ARG A 41 9.23 4.77 -9.33
CA ARG A 41 10.12 4.89 -8.18
C ARG A 41 9.42 4.52 -6.88
N ALA A 42 8.19 4.96 -6.66
CA ALA A 42 7.45 4.65 -5.44
C ALA A 42 7.14 3.16 -5.29
N VAL A 43 6.77 2.47 -6.37
CA VAL A 43 6.56 1.02 -6.37
C VAL A 43 7.86 0.29 -6.04
N VAL A 44 8.99 0.71 -6.59
CA VAL A 44 10.31 0.13 -6.27
C VAL A 44 10.66 0.36 -4.79
N MET A 45 10.49 1.58 -4.28
CA MET A 45 10.75 1.89 -2.87
C MET A 45 9.84 1.11 -1.92
N ALA A 46 8.56 0.93 -2.27
CA ALA A 46 7.62 0.14 -1.47
C ALA A 46 8.05 -1.33 -1.40
N LYS A 47 8.40 -1.93 -2.53
CA LYS A 47 8.90 -3.32 -2.60
C LYS A 47 10.20 -3.50 -1.79
N ASP A 48 11.13 -2.57 -1.95
CA ASP A 48 12.40 -2.57 -1.22
C ASP A 48 12.19 -2.44 0.31
N LEU A 49 11.30 -1.55 0.73
CA LEU A 49 10.97 -1.37 2.14
C LEU A 49 10.34 -2.64 2.75
N ILE A 50 9.39 -3.26 2.04
CA ILE A 50 8.77 -4.52 2.45
C ILE A 50 9.83 -5.62 2.62
N ALA A 51 10.74 -5.75 1.66
CA ALA A 51 11.81 -6.74 1.72
C ALA A 51 12.79 -6.46 2.87
N ARG A 52 13.23 -5.22 3.06
CA ARG A 52 14.18 -4.83 4.13
C ARG A 52 13.61 -5.02 5.53
N LEU A 53 12.31 -4.86 5.70
CA LEU A 53 11.63 -4.99 6.98
C LEU A 53 10.97 -6.35 7.20
N GLU A 54 11.12 -7.26 6.23
CA GLU A 54 10.57 -8.63 6.22
C GLU A 54 9.05 -8.64 6.46
N LEU A 55 8.32 -7.70 5.84
CA LEU A 55 6.87 -7.57 6.03
C LEU A 55 6.10 -8.56 5.16
N ASN A 56 5.01 -9.11 5.68
CA ASN A 56 4.10 -9.99 4.94
C ASN A 56 3.12 -9.18 4.08
N LEU A 57 3.66 -8.37 3.17
CA LEU A 57 2.91 -7.51 2.27
C LEU A 57 3.30 -7.74 0.81
N THR A 58 2.40 -7.39 -0.10
CA THR A 58 2.65 -7.41 -1.55
C THR A 58 2.23 -6.10 -2.20
N VAL A 59 2.93 -5.73 -3.27
CA VAL A 59 2.63 -4.52 -4.06
C VAL A 59 1.96 -4.93 -5.36
N SER A 60 0.77 -4.40 -5.61
CA SER A 60 0.02 -4.58 -6.86
C SER A 60 -0.31 -3.26 -7.53
N HIS A 61 -0.39 -3.25 -8.85
CA HIS A 61 -0.90 -2.13 -9.64
C HIS A 61 -1.52 -2.66 -10.94
N ASN A 62 -2.46 -1.93 -11.50
CA ASN A 62 -3.09 -2.22 -12.79
C ASN A 62 -3.17 -0.96 -13.65
N ALA A 63 -3.59 -1.10 -14.92
CA ALA A 63 -3.66 0.00 -15.88
C ALA A 63 -4.55 1.17 -15.41
N GLU A 64 -5.64 0.87 -14.70
CA GLU A 64 -6.53 1.89 -14.15
C GLU A 64 -5.80 2.72 -13.08
N MET A 65 -5.10 2.06 -12.15
CA MET A 65 -4.30 2.71 -11.11
C MET A 65 -3.20 3.60 -11.66
N LEU A 66 -2.56 3.19 -12.75
CA LEU A 66 -1.53 4.00 -13.41
C LEU A 66 -2.10 5.33 -13.91
N SER A 67 -3.36 5.38 -14.38
CA SER A 67 -3.99 6.60 -14.89
C SER A 67 -4.11 7.71 -13.83
N TYR A 68 -4.27 7.33 -12.56
CA TYR A 68 -4.33 8.25 -11.41
C TYR A 68 -3.09 8.19 -10.53
N ARG A 69 -2.02 7.58 -11.02
CA ARG A 69 -0.73 7.43 -10.32
C ARG A 69 -0.89 6.77 -8.94
N GLY A 70 -1.62 5.66 -8.89
CA GLY A 70 -1.83 4.86 -7.69
C GLY A 70 -1.25 3.45 -7.77
N PHE A 71 -1.10 2.82 -6.60
CA PHE A 71 -0.77 1.41 -6.45
C PHE A 71 -1.28 0.91 -5.10
N GLU A 72 -1.35 -0.39 -4.92
CA GLU A 72 -1.81 -1.01 -3.69
C GLU A 72 -0.67 -1.70 -2.93
N VAL A 73 -0.82 -1.71 -1.61
CA VAL A 73 -0.03 -2.53 -0.69
C VAL A 73 -1.00 -3.38 0.10
N ASN A 74 -0.95 -4.70 -0.12
CA ASN A 74 -1.92 -5.66 0.38
C ASN A 74 -1.25 -6.64 1.34
N ASN A 75 -1.99 -7.11 2.34
CA ASN A 75 -1.57 -8.25 3.16
C ASN A 75 -1.37 -9.48 2.27
N LEU A 76 -0.27 -10.20 2.48
CA LEU A 76 -0.14 -11.55 1.97
C LEU A 76 -1.18 -12.42 2.70
N ALA A 77 -2.01 -13.10 1.91
CA ALA A 77 -3.05 -14.00 2.41
C ALA A 77 -2.45 -15.31 2.90
#